data_AF-A0A8T7EV33-F1
#
_entry.id   AF-A0A8T7EV33-F1
#
_cell.length_a   1.000
_cell.length_b   1.000
_cell.length_c   1.000
_cell.angle_alpha   90.00
_cell.angle_beta   90.00
_cell.angle_gamma   90.00
#
_symmetry.space_group_name_H-M   'P 1'
#
loop_
_entity.id
_entity.type
_entity.pdbx_description
1 polymer ?
#
loop_
_entity_poly.entity_id
_entity_poly.type
_entity_poly.pdbx_seq_one_letter_code
_entity_poly.pdbx_strand_id
1 'polypeptide(L)'
;MRDVMLKMPTTDYDFSGRWRRHGPLSGGGLAGALRSRFGGVVKAHEAFGTATWTAPGRVLHRRWTGSRTLRFRVRAHRLYERPGALPIPAATTLEDDLRRRDYSVNALALMLAPRPEYGVVIDRHDGLFDLDESILRVMHPASFQDDPTRIYRGARLSARLGFMFAPETEALIPRAAGDRQRQRRTPAYRDCA
;
A
#
# COMPACT_ATOMS: atom_id res chain seq x y z
N MET A 1 -6.81 2.70 5.63
CA MET A 1 -8.25 2.40 5.44
C MET A 1 -8.68 1.22 6.28
N ARG A 2 -8.20 -0.01 6.04
CA ARG A 2 -8.47 -1.19 6.87
C ARG A 2 -8.55 -0.91 8.38
N ASP A 3 -7.45 -0.44 8.97
CA ASP A 3 -7.36 -0.20 10.41
C ASP A 3 -8.39 0.87 10.87
N VAL A 4 -8.70 1.87 10.03
CA VAL A 4 -9.74 2.86 10.32
C VAL A 4 -11.13 2.23 10.33
N MET A 5 -11.44 1.35 9.37
CA MET A 5 -12.72 0.63 9.28
C MET A 5 -12.91 -0.31 10.46
N LEU A 6 -11.84 -1.00 10.87
CA LEU A 6 -11.81 -1.88 12.04
C LEU A 6 -11.72 -1.12 13.38
N LYS A 7 -11.82 0.22 13.37
CA LYS A 7 -11.68 1.10 14.55
C LYS A 7 -10.39 0.86 15.34
N MET A 8 -9.35 0.36 14.67
CA MET A 8 -8.05 0.12 15.25
C MET A 8 -7.22 1.41 15.29
N PRO A 9 -6.43 1.61 16.35
CA PRO A 9 -5.54 2.76 16.44
C PRO A 9 -4.45 2.70 15.34
N THR A 10 -4.32 3.76 14.53
CA THR A 10 -3.21 3.92 13.57
C THR A 10 -2.58 5.31 13.66
N THR A 11 -1.25 5.35 13.61
CA THR A 11 -0.44 6.58 13.53
C THR A 11 0.20 6.79 12.17
N ASP A 12 0.09 5.78 11.29
CA ASP A 12 0.69 5.76 9.96
C ASP A 12 -0.42 5.86 8.90
N TYR A 13 -0.39 6.95 8.13
CA TYR A 13 -1.36 7.23 7.08
C TYR A 13 -0.66 7.35 5.73
N ASP A 14 -1.13 6.58 4.75
CA ASP A 14 -0.63 6.62 3.38
C ASP A 14 -1.56 7.48 2.50
N PHE A 15 -0.96 8.46 1.80
CA PHE A 15 -1.64 9.36 0.89
C PHE A 15 -1.14 9.13 -0.54
N SER A 16 -2.10 8.98 -1.45
CA SER A 16 -1.83 8.81 -2.88
C SER A 16 -2.56 9.90 -3.64
N GLY A 17 -1.91 10.52 -4.62
CA GLY A 17 -2.55 11.54 -5.42
C GLY A 17 -1.60 12.23 -6.38
N ARG A 18 -2.18 13.03 -7.27
CA ARG A 18 -1.45 13.96 -8.13
C ARG A 18 -1.37 15.31 -7.43
N TRP A 19 -0.16 15.73 -7.09
CA TRP A 19 0.07 17.00 -6.40
C TRP A 19 0.72 17.98 -7.36
N ARG A 20 0.03 19.09 -7.66
CA ARG A 20 0.60 20.23 -8.39
C ARG A 20 0.52 21.46 -7.50
N ARG A 21 1.66 22.12 -7.27
CA ARG A 21 1.66 23.57 -7.03
C ARG A 21 2.88 24.26 -7.62
N HIS A 22 4.08 23.68 -7.52
CA HIS A 22 5.26 24.02 -8.34
C HIS A 22 6.19 22.79 -8.37
N GLY A 23 6.75 22.45 -9.53
CA GLY A 23 7.69 21.31 -9.70
C GLY A 23 7.04 19.96 -10.05
N PRO A 24 7.86 18.91 -10.30
CA PRO A 24 7.41 17.62 -10.81
C PRO A 24 6.48 16.89 -9.82
N LEU A 25 5.60 16.03 -10.37
CA LEU A 25 4.64 15.19 -9.65
C LEU A 25 5.36 14.33 -8.60
N SER A 26 5.48 14.84 -7.37
CA SER A 26 6.25 14.19 -6.32
C SER A 26 5.53 14.26 -4.99
N GLY A 27 5.68 13.21 -4.17
CA GLY A 27 5.17 13.22 -2.79
C GLY A 27 5.72 14.38 -1.95
N GLY A 28 6.84 14.98 -2.36
CA GLY A 28 7.46 16.13 -1.71
C GLY A 28 6.58 17.38 -1.70
N GLY A 29 5.75 17.61 -2.72
CA GLY A 29 4.88 18.79 -2.80
C GLY A 29 3.87 18.89 -1.65
N LEU A 30 3.12 17.81 -1.39
CA LEU A 30 2.18 17.78 -0.27
C LEU A 30 2.91 17.77 1.08
N ALA A 31 3.97 16.98 1.22
CA ALA A 31 4.73 16.93 2.47
C ALA A 31 5.32 18.30 2.84
N GLY A 32 5.81 19.05 1.84
CA GLY A 32 6.24 20.44 2.00
C GLY A 32 5.09 21.36 2.42
N ALA A 33 3.91 21.25 1.80
CA ALA A 33 2.73 22.02 2.18
C ALA A 33 2.27 21.73 3.63
N LEU A 34 2.32 20.46 4.05
CA LEU A 34 2.02 20.06 5.43
C LEU A 34 3.02 20.67 6.41
N ARG A 35 4.33 20.63 6.09
CA ARG A 35 5.37 21.28 6.90
C ARG A 35 5.15 22.78 7.02
N SER A 36 4.88 23.47 5.91
CA SER A 36 4.67 24.91 5.92
C SER A 36 3.42 25.32 6.72
N ARG A 37 2.38 24.50 6.72
CA ARG A 37 1.12 24.80 7.42
C ARG A 37 1.10 24.37 8.88
N PHE A 38 1.72 23.23 9.21
CA PHE A 38 1.58 22.58 10.51
C PHE A 38 2.92 22.33 11.23
N GLY A 39 4.06 22.71 10.65
CA GLY A 39 5.39 22.43 11.18
C GLY A 39 5.80 20.96 11.02
N GLY A 40 6.71 20.47 11.87
CA GLY A 40 7.19 19.08 11.83
C GLY A 40 8.33 18.83 10.83
N VAL A 41 8.63 17.56 10.57
CA VAL A 41 9.82 17.14 9.79
C VAL A 41 9.40 16.43 8.51
N VAL A 42 10.02 16.79 7.38
CA VAL A 42 9.83 16.11 6.09
C VAL A 42 11.11 15.36 5.73
N LYS A 43 10.95 14.08 5.40
CA LYS A 43 12.00 13.26 4.79
C LYS A 43 11.57 12.86 3.38
N ALA A 44 12.20 13.44 2.37
CA ALA A 44 11.98 13.04 0.98
C ALA A 44 12.80 11.78 0.64
N HIS A 45 12.25 10.96 -0.26
CA HIS A 45 12.89 9.77 -0.80
C HIS A 45 12.74 9.82 -2.33
N GLU A 46 13.62 10.57 -2.97
CA GLU A 46 13.53 10.93 -4.40
C GLU A 46 13.57 9.72 -5.32
N ALA A 47 14.45 8.74 -5.04
CA ALA A 47 14.53 7.47 -5.77
C ALA A 47 13.20 6.71 -5.84
N PHE A 48 12.30 6.98 -4.89
CA PHE A 48 10.99 6.37 -4.82
C PHE A 48 9.87 7.36 -5.10
N GLY A 49 10.11 8.65 -5.35
CA GLY A 49 9.06 9.66 -5.47
C GLY A 49 8.10 9.71 -4.27
N THR A 50 8.57 9.35 -3.07
CA THR A 50 7.82 9.42 -1.81
C THR A 50 8.35 10.53 -0.92
N ALA A 51 7.51 11.04 -0.02
CA ALA A 51 7.96 11.81 1.13
C ALA A 51 7.25 11.32 2.40
N THR A 52 7.94 11.36 3.53
CA THR A 52 7.35 11.14 4.86
C THR A 52 7.30 12.47 5.59
N TRP A 53 6.11 12.94 5.94
CA TRP A 53 5.94 14.05 6.87
C TRP A 53 5.62 13.52 8.27
N THR A 54 6.30 14.08 9.25
CA THR A 54 6.21 13.71 10.66
C THR A 54 5.69 14.92 11.42
N ALA A 55 4.48 14.80 11.99
CA ALA A 55 3.86 15.90 12.72
C ALA A 55 4.67 16.28 13.97
N PRO A 56 4.66 17.57 14.38
CA PRO A 56 5.27 17.97 15.66
C PRO A 56 4.53 17.30 16.82
N GLY A 57 5.29 16.78 17.81
CA GLY A 57 4.79 15.88 18.85
C GLY A 57 3.69 16.41 19.79
N ARG A 58 3.19 17.63 19.59
CA ARG A 58 2.13 18.25 20.41
C ARG A 58 0.79 18.44 19.73
N VAL A 59 0.64 18.17 18.43
CA VAL A 59 -0.58 18.58 17.73
C VAL A 59 -1.01 17.53 16.74
N LEU A 60 -2.16 16.88 17.01
CA LEU A 60 -3.20 16.61 15.99
C LEU A 60 -4.47 15.89 16.50
N HIS A 61 -4.85 15.89 17.79
CA HIS A 61 -6.28 15.76 18.15
C HIS A 61 -6.56 16.03 19.63
N ARG A 62 -7.55 16.89 19.94
CA ARG A 62 -8.07 17.17 21.30
C ARG A 62 -8.67 15.95 22.02
N ARG A 63 -8.91 14.86 21.29
CA ARG A 63 -9.62 13.65 21.76
C ARG A 63 -8.70 12.46 22.01
N TRP A 64 -7.39 12.62 21.77
CA TRP A 64 -6.39 11.58 21.92
C TRP A 64 -5.28 12.08 22.85
N THR A 65 -5.38 11.74 24.13
CA THR A 65 -4.36 11.99 25.15
C THR A 65 -3.19 11.03 24.95
N GLY A 66 -2.17 11.48 24.23
CA GLY A 66 -0.89 10.79 24.11
C GLY A 66 0.05 11.51 23.14
N SER A 67 1.33 11.64 23.51
CA SER A 67 2.40 12.12 22.61
C SER A 67 2.66 11.05 21.54
N ARG A 68 1.85 11.00 20.49
CA ARG A 68 2.03 10.10 19.36
C ARG A 68 2.37 10.88 18.11
N THR A 69 3.54 10.58 17.56
CA THR A 69 4.02 11.09 16.30
C THR A 69 3.15 10.54 15.16
N LEU A 70 2.45 11.41 14.43
CA LEU A 70 1.75 11.03 13.20
C LEU A 70 2.71 11.07 12.01
N ARG A 71 2.68 10.01 11.20
CA ARG A 71 3.47 9.92 9.98
C ARG A 71 2.57 9.79 8.76
N PHE A 72 2.84 10.67 7.81
CA PHE A 72 2.14 10.76 6.53
C PHE A 72 3.11 10.36 5.44
N ARG A 73 2.86 9.24 4.77
CA ARG A 73 3.62 8.86 3.59
C ARG A 73 2.87 9.30 2.35
N VAL A 74 3.45 10.23 1.61
CA VAL A 74 2.87 10.73 0.36
C VAL A 74 3.59 10.08 -0.81
N ARG A 75 2.82 9.56 -1.77
CA ARG A 75 3.33 9.00 -3.02
C ARG A 75 2.64 9.59 -4.24
N ALA A 76 3.41 9.82 -5.29
CA ALA A 76 2.90 9.95 -6.65
C ALA A 76 2.64 8.57 -7.26
N HIS A 77 1.79 8.55 -8.30
CA HIS A 77 1.52 7.38 -9.14
C HIS A 77 2.81 6.89 -9.84
N ARG A 78 2.90 5.57 -10.06
CA ARG A 78 4.14 4.86 -10.46
C ARG A 78 3.83 3.68 -11.36
N LEU A 79 4.80 3.35 -12.22
CA LEU A 79 4.86 2.13 -13.00
C LEU A 79 5.98 1.24 -12.46
N TYR A 80 5.78 -0.07 -12.53
CA TYR A 80 6.79 -1.09 -12.29
C TYR A 80 6.89 -1.90 -13.58
N GLU A 81 8.05 -1.90 -14.22
CA GLU A 81 8.20 -2.55 -15.52
C GLU A 81 8.10 -4.07 -15.43
N ARG A 82 8.50 -4.65 -14.29
CA ARG A 82 8.47 -6.09 -14.03
C ARG A 82 8.26 -6.39 -12.54
N PRO A 83 7.75 -7.59 -12.19
CA PRO A 83 7.64 -8.04 -10.80
C PRO A 83 8.98 -7.89 -10.04
N GLY A 84 8.93 -7.28 -8.87
CA GLY A 84 10.11 -7.04 -8.01
C GLY A 84 11.01 -5.85 -8.38
N ALA A 85 10.73 -5.10 -9.47
CA ALA A 85 11.52 -3.93 -9.84
C ALA A 85 11.32 -2.71 -8.90
N LEU A 86 12.25 -1.76 -8.96
CA LEU A 86 12.06 -0.43 -8.36
C LEU A 86 11.03 0.38 -9.19
N PRO A 87 10.20 1.21 -8.54
CA PRO A 87 9.21 2.01 -9.26
C PRO A 87 9.86 3.14 -10.07
N ILE A 88 9.28 3.44 -11.23
CA ILE A 88 9.54 4.67 -11.98
C ILE A 88 8.33 5.62 -11.89
N PRO A 89 8.53 6.95 -11.90
CA PRO A 89 7.43 7.92 -11.95
C PRO A 89 6.58 7.70 -13.21
N ALA A 90 5.27 7.51 -13.05
CA ALA A 90 4.38 7.31 -14.19
C ALA A 90 2.98 7.87 -13.90
N ALA A 91 2.23 8.20 -14.95
CA ALA A 91 0.84 8.61 -14.86
C ALA A 91 -0.09 7.38 -14.65
N THR A 92 0.16 6.56 -13.63
CA THR A 92 -0.77 5.47 -13.29
C THR A 92 -2.01 6.00 -12.59
N THR A 93 -3.09 5.23 -12.62
CA THR A 93 -4.35 5.58 -12.00
C THR A 93 -4.35 5.19 -10.52
N LEU A 94 -5.36 5.66 -9.76
CA LEU A 94 -5.62 5.13 -8.42
C LEU A 94 -5.93 3.64 -8.48
N GLU A 95 -6.68 3.23 -9.50
CA GLU A 95 -7.07 1.84 -9.70
C GLU A 95 -5.87 0.92 -9.91
N ASP A 96 -4.90 1.32 -10.73
CA ASP A 96 -3.63 0.59 -10.88
C ASP A 96 -2.89 0.41 -9.55
N ASP A 97 -2.93 1.46 -8.72
CA ASP A 97 -2.30 1.47 -7.41
C ASP A 97 -3.03 0.61 -6.36
N LEU A 98 -4.35 0.48 -6.46
CA LEU A 98 -5.13 -0.43 -5.63
C LEU A 98 -4.95 -1.88 -6.08
N ARG A 99 -4.98 -2.15 -7.39
CA ARG A 99 -4.84 -3.48 -7.98
C ARG A 99 -3.51 -4.17 -7.64
N ARG A 100 -2.41 -3.39 -7.51
CA ARG A 100 -1.08 -3.91 -7.15
C ARG A 100 -0.91 -4.29 -5.68
N ARG A 101 -1.93 -4.09 -4.84
CA ARG A 101 -1.86 -4.43 -3.42
C ARG A 101 -1.94 -5.95 -3.22
N ASP A 102 -1.73 -6.37 -1.98
CA ASP A 102 -1.65 -7.77 -1.61
C ASP A 102 -3.03 -8.41 -1.44
N TYR A 103 -3.90 -7.77 -0.66
CA TYR A 103 -5.23 -8.28 -0.31
C TYR A 103 -6.33 -7.22 -0.52
N SER A 104 -7.54 -7.65 -0.86
CA SER A 104 -8.74 -6.80 -1.08
C SER A 104 -8.97 -5.84 0.07
N VAL A 105 -8.91 -6.33 1.31
CA VAL A 105 -9.04 -5.57 2.56
C VAL A 105 -8.00 -4.44 2.71
N ASN A 106 -6.88 -4.53 1.99
CA ASN A 106 -5.83 -3.51 1.94
C ASN A 106 -5.96 -2.57 0.75
N ALA A 107 -6.83 -2.88 -0.21
CA ALA A 107 -7.07 -2.15 -1.46
C ALA A 107 -8.25 -1.17 -1.37
N LEU A 108 -8.47 -0.61 -0.18
CA LEU A 108 -9.46 0.43 0.08
C LEU A 108 -8.83 1.82 0.09
N ALA A 109 -9.50 2.80 -0.49
CA ALA A 109 -9.11 4.22 -0.44
C ALA A 109 -10.26 5.12 0.03
N LEU A 110 -9.90 6.27 0.61
CA LEU A 110 -10.85 7.34 0.95
C LEU A 110 -10.52 8.56 0.10
N MET A 111 -11.53 9.10 -0.59
CA MET A 111 -11.36 10.31 -1.37
C MET A 111 -11.27 11.53 -0.46
N LEU A 112 -10.16 12.26 -0.57
CA LEU A 112 -9.91 13.51 0.16
C LEU A 112 -9.93 14.74 -0.77
N ALA A 113 -10.32 14.55 -2.03
CA ALA A 113 -10.60 15.66 -2.94
C ALA A 113 -11.73 16.54 -2.35
N PRO A 114 -11.80 17.83 -2.74
CA PRO A 114 -12.93 18.69 -2.39
C PRO A 114 -14.28 18.07 -2.79
N ARG A 115 -15.38 18.65 -2.30
CA ARG A 115 -16.74 18.21 -2.66
C ARG A 115 -16.97 18.28 -4.18
N PRO A 116 -17.80 17.38 -4.74
CA PRO A 116 -18.69 16.43 -4.05
C PRO A 116 -18.03 15.12 -3.59
N GLU A 117 -16.80 14.81 -4.03
CA GLU A 117 -16.23 13.47 -3.84
C GLU A 117 -15.60 13.25 -2.45
N TYR A 118 -15.50 14.30 -1.62
CA TYR A 118 -14.96 14.19 -0.27
C TYR A 118 -15.67 13.12 0.57
N GLY A 119 -14.90 12.21 1.16
CA GLY A 119 -15.39 11.18 2.06
C GLY A 119 -15.93 9.93 1.37
N VAL A 120 -15.94 9.89 0.03
CA VAL A 120 -16.31 8.68 -0.71
C VAL A 120 -15.26 7.58 -0.50
N VAL A 121 -15.71 6.41 -0.07
CA VAL A 121 -14.87 5.20 -0.01
C VAL A 121 -14.81 4.59 -1.40
N ILE A 122 -13.59 4.31 -1.87
CA ILE A 122 -13.32 3.65 -3.14
C ILE A 122 -12.97 2.21 -2.82
N ASP A 123 -13.87 1.32 -3.23
CA ASP A 123 -13.71 -0.12 -3.17
C ASP A 123 -14.07 -0.70 -4.54
N ARG A 124 -13.09 -1.32 -5.19
CA ARG A 124 -13.23 -1.94 -6.52
C ARG A 124 -12.98 -3.45 -6.48
N HIS A 125 -12.73 -3.99 -5.29
CA HIS A 125 -12.23 -5.34 -5.09
C HIS A 125 -12.90 -6.02 -3.90
N ASP A 126 -14.11 -5.57 -3.55
CA ASP A 126 -14.93 -6.07 -2.47
C ASP A 126 -14.20 -6.15 -1.12
N GLY A 127 -13.29 -5.21 -0.89
CA GLY A 127 -12.48 -5.15 0.32
C GLY A 127 -13.29 -4.81 1.57
N LEU A 128 -14.41 -4.10 1.43
CA LEU A 128 -15.35 -3.86 2.53
C LEU A 128 -16.13 -5.13 2.91
N PHE A 129 -16.55 -5.91 1.91
CA PHE A 129 -17.22 -7.19 2.12
C PHE A 129 -16.27 -8.20 2.78
N ASP A 130 -15.06 -8.38 2.22
CA ASP A 130 -14.06 -9.27 2.81
C ASP A 130 -13.61 -8.81 4.21
N LEU A 131 -13.72 -7.51 4.53
CA LEU A 131 -13.48 -7.01 5.89
C LEU A 131 -14.56 -7.46 6.87
N ASP A 132 -15.83 -7.40 6.46
CA ASP A 132 -16.97 -7.80 7.28
C ASP A 132 -16.95 -9.31 7.55
N GLU A 133 -16.67 -10.09 6.51
CA GLU A 133 -16.55 -11.55 6.57
C GLU A 133 -15.24 -12.06 7.19
N SER A 134 -14.31 -11.16 7.55
CA SER A 134 -12.99 -11.51 8.09
C SER A 134 -12.17 -12.44 7.16
N ILE A 135 -12.18 -12.12 5.86
CA ILE A 135 -11.54 -12.89 4.79
C ILE A 135 -10.29 -12.17 4.25
N LEU A 136 -9.24 -12.93 3.95
CA LEU A 136 -8.07 -12.50 3.18
C LEU A 136 -8.15 -13.07 1.77
N ARG A 137 -8.49 -12.21 0.82
CA ARG A 137 -8.55 -12.52 -0.61
C ARG A 137 -7.45 -11.79 -1.38
N VAL A 138 -6.67 -12.50 -2.18
CA VAL A 138 -5.67 -11.87 -3.06
C VAL A 138 -6.33 -11.15 -4.24
N MET A 139 -5.65 -10.12 -4.76
CA MET A 139 -6.19 -9.27 -5.83
C MET A 139 -6.38 -9.99 -7.17
N HIS A 140 -5.59 -11.03 -7.44
CA HIS A 140 -5.65 -11.82 -8.68
C HIS A 140 -4.90 -13.16 -8.52
N PRO A 141 -5.16 -14.18 -9.35
CA PRO A 141 -4.55 -15.52 -9.22
C PRO A 141 -3.03 -15.55 -9.27
N ALA A 142 -2.40 -14.65 -10.05
CA ALA A 142 -0.94 -14.53 -10.13
C ALA A 142 -0.30 -13.76 -8.95
N SER A 143 -1.07 -13.33 -7.94
CA SER A 143 -0.57 -12.46 -6.86
C SER A 143 0.65 -13.02 -6.12
N PHE A 144 0.67 -14.33 -5.84
CA PHE A 144 1.79 -14.97 -5.17
C PHE A 144 2.98 -15.26 -6.10
N GLN A 145 2.76 -15.31 -7.41
CA GLN A 145 3.85 -15.41 -8.40
C GLN A 145 4.55 -14.05 -8.56
N ASP A 146 3.76 -12.97 -8.65
CA ASP A 146 4.27 -11.60 -8.73
C ASP A 146 5.09 -11.21 -7.50
N ASP A 147 4.62 -11.60 -6.32
CA ASP A 147 5.33 -11.36 -5.07
C ASP A 147 5.06 -12.48 -4.05
N PRO A 148 5.95 -13.48 -3.97
CA PRO A 148 5.82 -14.59 -3.01
C PRO A 148 5.87 -14.14 -1.54
N THR A 149 6.35 -12.93 -1.24
CA THR A 149 6.34 -12.40 0.13
C THR A 149 4.92 -12.15 0.63
N ARG A 150 3.95 -12.03 -0.28
CA ARG A 150 2.53 -11.87 0.07
C ARG A 150 2.01 -13.04 0.90
N ILE A 151 2.50 -14.27 0.72
CA ILE A 151 2.12 -15.43 1.55
C ILE A 151 2.42 -15.16 3.04
N TYR A 152 3.65 -14.74 3.35
CA TYR A 152 4.06 -14.41 4.72
C TYR A 152 3.31 -13.19 5.27
N ARG A 153 3.04 -12.20 4.41
CA ARG A 153 2.23 -11.03 4.78
C ARG A 153 0.80 -11.44 5.13
N GLY A 154 0.21 -12.36 4.37
CA GLY A 154 -1.10 -12.95 4.65
C GLY A 154 -1.12 -13.68 5.97
N ALA A 155 -0.16 -14.57 6.22
CA ALA A 155 -0.07 -15.30 7.47
C ALA A 155 0.03 -14.34 8.68
N ARG A 156 0.84 -13.28 8.56
CA ARG A 156 0.93 -12.23 9.58
C ARG A 156 -0.38 -11.45 9.76
N LEU A 157 -1.10 -11.16 8.69
CA LEU A 157 -2.40 -10.47 8.76
C LEU A 157 -3.47 -11.36 9.40
N SER A 158 -3.53 -12.63 8.99
CA SER A 158 -4.42 -13.64 9.55
C SER A 158 -4.20 -13.77 11.06
N ALA A 159 -2.95 -13.95 11.49
CA ALA A 159 -2.61 -14.02 12.92
C ALA A 159 -2.93 -12.73 13.69
N ARG A 160 -2.75 -11.55 13.07
CA ARG A 160 -3.02 -10.26 13.73
C ARG A 160 -4.52 -9.96 13.85
N LEU A 161 -5.30 -10.29 12.83
CA LEU A 161 -6.70 -9.87 12.70
C LEU A 161 -7.70 -10.99 12.98
N GLY A 162 -7.25 -12.24 13.07
CA GLY A 162 -8.12 -13.42 13.17
C GLY A 162 -8.82 -13.79 11.85
N PHE A 163 -8.33 -13.27 10.72
CA PHE A 163 -8.96 -13.49 9.41
C PHE A 163 -8.55 -14.83 8.81
N MET A 164 -9.43 -15.42 8.01
CA MET A 164 -9.15 -16.65 7.25
C MET A 164 -8.82 -16.33 5.80
N PHE A 165 -8.04 -17.19 5.13
CA PHE A 165 -7.86 -17.06 3.69
C PHE A 165 -9.14 -17.46 2.95
N ALA A 166 -9.47 -16.76 1.87
CA ALA A 166 -10.51 -17.23 0.96
C ALA A 166 -10.09 -18.59 0.36
N PRO A 167 -11.02 -19.53 0.10
CA PRO A 167 -10.69 -20.84 -0.46
C PRO A 167 -9.85 -20.77 -1.73
N GLU A 168 -10.18 -19.83 -2.62
CA GLU A 168 -9.44 -19.62 -3.87
C GLU A 168 -8.03 -19.06 -3.61
N THR A 169 -7.86 -18.28 -2.55
CA THR A 169 -6.55 -17.74 -2.16
C THR A 169 -5.66 -18.82 -1.55
N GLU A 170 -6.21 -19.66 -0.68
CA GLU A 170 -5.48 -20.76 -0.06
C GLU A 170 -4.99 -21.78 -1.11
N ALA A 171 -5.83 -22.10 -2.11
CA ALA A 171 -5.49 -23.00 -3.21
C ALA A 171 -4.29 -22.53 -4.06
N LEU A 172 -3.93 -21.24 -4.02
CA LEU A 172 -2.78 -20.69 -4.74
C LEU A 172 -1.45 -20.84 -3.99
N ILE A 173 -1.48 -21.07 -2.67
CA ILE A 173 -0.26 -21.13 -1.83
C ILE A 173 0.68 -22.28 -2.26
N PRO A 174 0.20 -23.53 -2.45
CA PRO A 174 1.07 -24.64 -2.85
C PRO A 174 1.71 -24.43 -4.24
N ARG A 175 0.98 -23.78 -5.16
CA ARG A 175 1.44 -23.53 -6.54
C ARG A 175 2.64 -22.59 -6.57
N ALA A 176 2.61 -21.52 -5.77
CA ALA A 176 3.71 -20.57 -5.65
C ALA A 176 4.99 -21.19 -5.03
N ALA A 177 4.83 -22.16 -4.12
CA ALA A 177 5.97 -22.87 -3.53
C ALA A 177 6.66 -23.84 -4.52
N GLY A 178 5.88 -24.50 -5.38
CA GLY A 178 6.38 -25.44 -6.40
C GLY A 178 7.12 -24.76 -7.56
N ASP A 179 6.65 -23.59 -8.01
CA ASP A 179 7.24 -22.87 -9.15
C ASP A 179 8.67 -22.37 -8.86
N ARG A 180 8.96 -21.99 -7.60
CA ARG A 180 10.33 -21.62 -7.18
C ARG A 180 11.31 -22.78 -7.25
N GLN A 181 10.88 -24.02 -7.02
CA GLN A 181 11.75 -25.18 -7.15
C GLN A 181 12.07 -25.51 -8.61
N ARG A 182 11.16 -25.20 -9.55
CA ARG A 182 11.41 -25.36 -11.00
C ARG A 182 12.34 -24.27 -11.55
N GLN A 183 12.19 -23.02 -11.12
CA GLN A 183 13.08 -21.93 -11.54
C GLN A 183 14.51 -22.05 -10.98
N ARG A 184 14.71 -22.79 -9.89
CA ARG A 184 16.05 -23.14 -9.38
C ARG A 184 16.72 -24.32 -10.08
N ARG A 185 16.02 -25.00 -11.01
CA ARG A 185 16.51 -26.21 -11.70
C ARG A 185 16.94 -26.00 -13.15
N THR A 186 16.98 -24.76 -13.65
CA THR A 186 17.72 -24.47 -14.90
C THR A 186 19.21 -24.41 -14.57
N PRO A 187 20.07 -25.27 -15.16
CA PRO A 187 21.50 -25.11 -15.03
C PRO A 187 21.90 -23.87 -15.84
N ALA A 188 22.07 -22.75 -15.15
CA ALA A 188 22.98 -21.73 -15.66
C ALA A 188 24.38 -22.34 -15.61
N TYR A 189 25.08 -22.32 -16.74
CA TYR A 189 26.43 -22.83 -16.98
C TYR A 189 26.55 -24.29 -17.46
N ARG A 190 26.26 -24.51 -18.74
CA ARG A 190 27.12 -25.32 -19.62
C ARG A 190 27.29 -24.59 -20.95
N ASP A 191 28.53 -24.63 -21.43
CA ASP A 191 29.00 -24.28 -22.77
C ASP A 191 29.44 -22.83 -23.00
N CYS A 192 30.60 -22.49 -22.42
CA CYS A 192 31.65 -21.81 -23.15
C CYS A 192 32.97 -22.59 -22.98
N ALA A 193 33.52 -23.01 -24.13
CA ALA A 193 34.79 -23.69 -24.40
C ALA A 193 34.89 -25.17 -24.01
#